data_AF-A0A2E0QUG2-F1
#
_entry.id   AF-A0A2E0QUG2-F1
#
_cell.length_a   1.000
_cell.length_b   1.000
_cell.length_c   1.000
_cell.angle_alpha   90.00
_cell.angle_beta   90.00
_cell.angle_gamma   90.00
#
_symmetry.space_group_name_H-M   'P 1'
#
loop_
_entity.id
_entity.type
_entity.pdbx_description
1 polymer ?
#
loop_
_entity_poly.entity_id
_entity_poly.type
_entity_poly.pdbx_seq_one_letter_code
_entity_poly.pdbx_strand_id
1 'polypeptide(L)'
;MDLLKYLVPRIPLHAVRGIFLVTVVGAIVGGAYGVIHDQITYTIGEEYFTRVKFDQFWWARPSTDSPRLFAGIIGFMATWWVGALTAWVLSRVSLSREGKIAPPREIAVSFMIVFLTAFLAGVCGWLFGLWRTTTGYAEGWHNLMDIKGVENKEAFMTVAYIHNSSYLGGVVGMAFGLVYLTRCRRRRNGNSALADAVPVR
;
A
#
# COMPACT_ATOMS: atom_id res chain seq x y z
N MET A 1 -32.87 3.95 10.37
CA MET A 1 -31.45 4.19 10.68
C MET A 1 -30.83 4.88 9.49
N ASP A 2 -30.29 6.08 9.69
CA ASP A 2 -29.82 6.93 8.59
C ASP A 2 -28.47 6.42 8.03
N LEU A 3 -28.53 5.46 7.10
CA LEU A 3 -27.37 4.81 6.49
C LEU A 3 -26.47 5.82 5.74
N LEU A 4 -27.07 6.90 5.26
CA LEU A 4 -26.40 8.02 4.59
C LEU A 4 -25.30 8.66 5.42
N LYS A 5 -25.39 8.66 6.76
CA LYS A 5 -24.35 9.24 7.62
C LYS A 5 -23.03 8.46 7.60
N TYR A 6 -23.08 7.18 7.21
CA TYR A 6 -21.90 6.32 7.06
C TYR A 6 -21.38 6.32 5.62
N LEU A 7 -22.25 6.54 4.64
CA LEU A 7 -21.90 6.61 3.22
C LEU A 7 -21.35 7.99 2.82
N VAL A 8 -21.90 9.07 3.39
CA VAL A 8 -21.50 10.45 3.05
C VAL A 8 -20.52 10.97 4.11
N PRO A 9 -19.24 11.16 3.75
CA PRO A 9 -18.25 11.64 4.69
C PRO A 9 -18.51 13.10 5.06
N ARG A 10 -19.02 13.34 6.28
CA ARG A 10 -19.04 14.69 6.88
C ARG A 10 -17.63 15.07 7.31
N ILE A 11 -16.98 15.96 6.56
CA ILE A 11 -15.64 16.48 6.84
C ILE A 11 -15.78 17.98 7.15
N PRO A 12 -15.40 18.44 8.35
CA PRO A 12 -15.41 19.87 8.65
C PRO A 12 -14.39 20.61 7.77
N LEU A 13 -14.77 21.79 7.27
CA LEU A 13 -13.97 22.59 6.32
C LEU A 13 -12.54 22.85 6.82
N HIS A 14 -12.36 23.09 8.12
CA HIS A 14 -11.03 23.33 8.71
C HIS A 14 -10.09 22.12 8.59
N ALA A 15 -10.62 20.90 8.48
CA ALA A 15 -9.82 19.67 8.37
C ALA A 15 -9.50 19.27 6.92
N VAL A 16 -10.17 19.88 5.92
CA VAL A 16 -10.01 19.53 4.50
C VAL A 16 -8.57 19.70 4.05
N ARG A 17 -7.95 20.84 4.35
CA ARG A 17 -6.54 21.10 3.99
C ARG A 17 -5.60 20.05 4.58
N GLY A 18 -5.79 19.69 5.86
CA GLY A 18 -4.96 18.70 6.53
C GLY A 18 -5.09 17.31 5.91
N ILE A 19 -6.31 16.85 5.66
CA ILE A 19 -6.56 15.54 5.01
C ILE A 19 -5.96 15.54 3.61
N PHE A 20 -6.16 16.59 2.84
CA PHE A 20 -5.62 16.70 1.48
C PHE A 20 -4.10 16.58 1.48
N LEU A 21 -3.41 17.34 2.33
CA LEU A 21 -1.95 17.28 2.43
C LEU A 21 -1.44 15.90 2.83
N VAL A 22 -2.04 15.28 3.85
CA VAL A 22 -1.66 13.92 4.28
C VAL A 22 -1.91 12.90 3.16
N THR A 23 -2.99 13.06 2.40
CA THR A 23 -3.33 12.20 1.25
C THR A 23 -2.31 12.34 0.13
N VAL A 24 -1.90 13.56 -0.23
CA VAL A 24 -0.86 13.82 -1.24
C VAL A 24 0.48 13.23 -0.80
N VAL A 25 0.87 13.43 0.46
CA VAL A 25 2.10 12.83 0.99
C VAL A 25 2.02 11.30 0.96
N GLY A 26 0.88 10.72 1.35
CA GLY A 26 0.62 9.28 1.26
C GLY A 26 0.75 8.77 -0.18
N ALA A 27 0.25 9.53 -1.16
CA ALA A 27 0.36 9.19 -2.58
C ALA A 27 1.82 9.13 -3.05
N ILE A 28 2.60 10.15 -2.71
CA ILE A 28 4.02 10.24 -3.06
C ILE A 28 4.80 9.08 -2.43
N VAL A 29 4.58 8.81 -1.14
CA VAL A 29 5.26 7.71 -0.43
C VAL A 29 4.87 6.35 -1.00
N GLY A 30 3.58 6.12 -1.25
CA GLY A 30 3.09 4.88 -1.86
C GLY A 30 3.65 4.68 -3.26
N GLY A 31 3.69 5.73 -4.07
CA GLY A 31 4.27 5.70 -5.41
C GLY A 31 5.78 5.43 -5.38
N ALA A 32 6.53 6.10 -4.50
CA ALA A 32 7.97 5.87 -4.34
C ALA A 32 8.29 4.42 -3.90
N TYR A 33 7.47 3.85 -3.01
CA TYR A 33 7.56 2.42 -2.69
C TYR A 33 7.36 1.55 -3.93
N GLY A 34 6.35 1.83 -4.75
CA GLY A 34 6.09 1.09 -5.99
C GLY A 34 7.27 1.15 -6.97
N VAL A 35 7.88 2.32 -7.14
CA VAL A 35 9.10 2.47 -7.98
C VAL A 35 10.20 1.53 -7.49
N ILE A 36 10.53 1.57 -6.19
CA ILE A 36 11.60 0.75 -5.61
C ILE A 36 11.27 -0.74 -5.71
N HIS A 37 10.04 -1.11 -5.36
CA HIS A 37 9.53 -2.48 -5.44
C HIS A 37 9.64 -3.03 -6.86
N ASP A 38 9.31 -2.24 -7.87
CA ASP A 38 9.37 -2.67 -9.26
C ASP A 38 10.79 -2.71 -9.81
N GLN A 39 11.72 -1.88 -9.34
CA GLN A 39 13.14 -2.05 -9.68
C GLN A 39 13.72 -3.37 -9.14
N ILE A 40 13.32 -3.76 -7.93
CA ILE A 40 13.73 -5.04 -7.31
C ILE A 40 13.10 -6.19 -8.08
N THR A 41 11.77 -6.18 -8.26
CA THR A 41 11.07 -7.30 -8.89
C THR A 41 11.36 -7.43 -10.39
N TYR A 42 11.67 -6.34 -11.10
CA TYR A 42 12.17 -6.39 -12.48
C TYR A 42 13.48 -7.19 -12.56
N THR A 43 14.33 -7.08 -11.54
CA THR A 43 15.60 -7.84 -11.48
C THR A 43 15.37 -9.32 -11.20
N ILE A 44 14.24 -9.69 -10.57
CA ILE A 44 13.88 -11.09 -10.29
C ILE A 44 13.26 -11.74 -11.54
N GLY A 45 12.36 -11.06 -12.23
CA GLY A 45 11.64 -11.60 -13.38
C GLY A 45 11.12 -10.50 -14.29
N GLU A 46 11.94 -10.08 -15.26
CA GLU A 46 11.58 -9.01 -16.19
C GLU A 46 10.40 -9.34 -17.10
N GLU A 47 10.16 -10.62 -17.40
CA GLU A 47 9.03 -11.05 -18.24
C GLU A 47 7.67 -10.73 -17.62
N TYR A 48 7.59 -10.61 -16.30
CA TYR A 48 6.38 -10.11 -15.63
C TYR A 48 6.03 -8.69 -16.11
N PHE A 49 7.05 -7.89 -16.39
CA PHE A 49 6.89 -6.54 -16.88
C PHE A 49 6.71 -6.52 -18.40
N THR A 50 7.66 -7.09 -19.14
CA THR A 50 7.71 -6.97 -20.61
C THR A 50 6.57 -7.69 -21.31
N ARG A 51 6.06 -8.81 -20.76
CA ARG A 51 4.99 -9.61 -21.36
C ARG A 51 3.59 -9.25 -20.86
N VAL A 52 3.48 -8.56 -19.72
CA VAL A 52 2.18 -8.26 -19.09
C VAL A 52 2.04 -6.78 -18.73
N LYS A 53 2.87 -6.25 -17.83
CA LYS A 53 2.66 -4.90 -17.31
C LYS A 53 2.86 -3.82 -18.37
N PHE A 54 3.79 -3.99 -19.30
CA PHE A 54 4.04 -3.00 -20.34
C PHE A 54 2.83 -2.84 -21.26
N ASP A 55 2.18 -3.94 -21.63
CA ASP A 55 0.91 -3.92 -22.36
C ASP A 55 -0.21 -3.30 -21.51
N GLN A 56 -0.30 -3.62 -20.22
CA GLN A 56 -1.34 -3.07 -19.33
C GLN A 56 -1.23 -1.54 -19.17
N PHE A 57 -0.01 -1.02 -19.20
CA PHE A 57 0.30 0.39 -19.01
C PHE A 57 0.79 1.08 -20.28
N TRP A 58 0.44 0.56 -21.46
CA TRP A 58 0.94 1.07 -22.76
C TRP A 58 0.78 2.59 -22.93
N TRP A 59 -0.28 3.16 -22.36
CA TRP A 59 -0.61 4.59 -22.37
C TRP A 59 0.35 5.47 -21.54
N ALA A 60 1.13 4.86 -20.64
CA ALA A 60 2.10 5.53 -19.77
C ALA A 60 3.56 5.31 -20.23
N ARG A 61 3.76 4.74 -21.42
CA ARG A 61 5.10 4.41 -21.91
C ARG A 61 5.94 5.67 -22.11
N PRO A 62 7.16 5.75 -21.54
CA PRO A 62 8.03 6.90 -21.75
C PRO A 62 8.51 6.96 -23.20
N SER A 63 8.89 8.15 -23.66
CA SER A 63 9.49 8.35 -24.99
C SER A 63 10.86 7.68 -25.14
N THR A 64 11.56 7.47 -24.02
CA THR A 64 12.85 6.78 -23.97
C THR A 64 12.63 5.27 -23.95
N ASP A 65 13.41 4.52 -24.74
CA ASP A 65 13.37 3.05 -24.74
C ASP A 65 14.16 2.45 -23.57
N SER A 66 13.68 2.66 -22.35
CA SER A 66 14.27 2.11 -21.13
C SER A 66 13.24 1.26 -20.37
N PRO A 67 13.35 -0.08 -20.44
CA PRO A 67 12.45 -0.99 -19.71
C PRO A 67 12.43 -0.75 -18.20
N ARG A 68 13.59 -0.49 -17.59
CA ARG A 68 13.67 -0.21 -16.15
C ARG A 68 13.00 1.10 -15.76
N LEU A 69 13.14 2.14 -16.58
CA LEU A 69 12.41 3.39 -16.37
C LEU A 69 10.90 3.14 -16.44
N PHE A 70 10.43 2.42 -17.45
CA PHE A 70 9.01 2.13 -17.59
C PHE A 70 8.47 1.27 -16.45
N ALA A 71 9.23 0.27 -16.00
CA ALA A 71 8.89 -0.51 -14.80
C ALA A 71 8.77 0.39 -13.56
N GLY A 72 9.64 1.40 -13.39
CA GLY A 72 9.52 2.39 -12.32
C GLY A 72 8.27 3.25 -12.43
N ILE A 73 7.93 3.74 -13.63
CA ILE A 73 6.69 4.50 -13.89
C ILE A 73 5.46 3.65 -13.56
N ILE A 74 5.46 2.39 -13.98
CA ILE A 74 4.39 1.42 -13.68
C ILE A 74 4.28 1.22 -12.17
N GLY A 75 5.40 1.03 -11.47
CA GLY A 75 5.42 0.89 -10.03
C GLY A 75 4.77 2.07 -9.33
N PHE A 76 5.14 3.30 -9.71
CA PHE A 76 4.48 4.50 -9.19
C PHE A 76 2.97 4.50 -9.48
N MET A 77 2.58 4.31 -10.75
CA MET A 77 1.19 4.30 -11.22
C MET A 77 0.33 3.25 -10.55
N ALA A 78 0.92 2.08 -10.25
CA ALA A 78 0.24 0.96 -9.62
C ALA A 78 -0.01 1.20 -8.13
N THR A 79 0.79 2.02 -7.44
CA THR A 79 0.74 2.10 -5.96
C THR A 79 0.47 3.48 -5.36
N TRP A 80 0.59 4.58 -6.11
CA TRP A 80 0.35 5.92 -5.55
C TRP A 80 -1.06 6.05 -4.96
N TRP A 81 -2.08 5.49 -5.63
CA TRP A 81 -3.47 5.57 -5.19
C TRP A 81 -3.70 4.71 -3.93
N VAL A 82 -2.94 3.63 -3.74
CA VAL A 82 -2.98 2.82 -2.51
C VAL A 82 -2.46 3.63 -1.32
N GLY A 83 -1.35 4.35 -1.51
CA GLY A 83 -0.80 5.25 -0.50
C GLY A 83 -1.75 6.40 -0.17
N ALA A 84 -2.36 6.99 -1.20
CA ALA A 84 -3.37 8.03 -1.05
C ALA A 84 -4.58 7.53 -0.25
N LEU A 85 -5.15 6.38 -0.63
CA LEU A 85 -6.30 5.77 0.04
C LEU A 85 -5.98 5.45 1.51
N THR A 86 -4.78 4.90 1.78
CA THR A 86 -4.33 4.60 3.13
C THR A 86 -4.26 5.87 4.00
N ALA A 87 -3.62 6.94 3.51
CA ALA A 87 -3.55 8.22 4.21
C ALA A 87 -4.95 8.78 4.49
N TRP A 88 -5.82 8.74 3.48
CA TRP A 88 -7.17 9.24 3.57
C TRP A 88 -7.97 8.47 4.63
N VAL A 89 -7.93 7.13 4.62
CA VAL A 89 -8.63 6.28 5.61
C VAL A 89 -8.11 6.55 7.02
N LEU A 90 -6.80 6.55 7.24
CA LEU A 90 -6.20 6.79 8.56
C LEU A 90 -6.59 8.17 9.10
N SER A 91 -6.52 9.21 8.26
CA SER A 91 -6.88 10.58 8.62
C SER A 91 -8.38 10.71 8.93
N ARG A 92 -9.23 10.09 8.10
CA ARG A 92 -10.69 10.09 8.29
C ARG A 92 -11.10 9.40 9.58
N VAL A 93 -10.53 8.24 9.87
CA VAL A 93 -10.87 7.49 11.08
C VAL A 93 -10.45 8.26 12.32
N SER A 94 -9.27 8.90 12.33
CA SER A 94 -8.87 9.75 13.45
C SER A 94 -9.79 10.98 13.58
N LEU A 95 -10.07 11.69 12.49
CA LEU A 95 -10.97 12.85 12.49
C LEU A 95 -12.37 12.51 13.02
N SER A 96 -12.95 11.40 12.57
CA SER A 96 -14.28 10.95 13.03
C SER A 96 -14.29 10.56 14.51
N ARG A 97 -13.15 10.17 15.07
CA ARG A 97 -13.02 9.62 16.43
C ARG A 97 -12.52 10.62 17.47
N GLU A 98 -11.89 11.71 17.02
CA GLU A 98 -11.18 12.67 17.86
C GLU A 98 -11.52 14.13 17.53
N GLY A 99 -12.28 14.39 16.46
CA GLY A 99 -12.58 15.74 15.97
C GLY A 99 -11.39 16.44 15.30
N LYS A 100 -10.23 15.79 15.21
CA LYS A 100 -9.01 16.28 14.56
C LYS A 100 -8.22 15.12 13.95
N ILE A 101 -7.34 15.45 13.00
CA ILE A 101 -6.38 14.48 12.43
C ILE A 101 -5.38 14.08 13.52
N ALA A 102 -4.95 12.81 13.52
CA ALA A 102 -3.94 12.32 14.44
C ALA A 102 -2.61 13.10 14.29
N PRO A 103 -1.78 13.16 15.34
CA PRO A 103 -0.46 13.75 15.26
C PRO A 103 0.35 13.17 14.08
N PRO A 104 1.13 13.98 13.34
CA PRO A 104 1.88 13.53 12.17
C PRO A 104 2.78 12.31 12.43
N ARG A 105 3.39 12.24 13.63
CA ARG A 105 4.21 11.10 14.05
C ARG A 105 3.42 9.79 14.05
N GLU A 106 2.16 9.82 14.48
CA GLU A 106 1.34 8.61 14.55
C GLU A 106 0.84 8.17 13.18
N ILE A 107 0.49 9.14 12.33
CA ILE A 107 0.20 8.87 10.91
C ILE A 107 1.43 8.24 10.25
N ALA A 108 2.63 8.81 10.46
CA ALA A 108 3.87 8.28 9.90
C ALA A 108 4.18 6.86 10.40
N VAL A 109 3.98 6.56 11.68
CA VAL A 109 4.16 5.19 12.21
C VAL A 109 3.11 4.24 11.64
N SER A 110 1.85 4.65 11.50
CA SER A 110 0.83 3.83 10.83
C SER A 110 1.20 3.52 9.37
N PHE A 111 1.74 4.50 8.65
CA PHE A 111 2.28 4.29 7.30
C PHE A 111 3.46 3.31 7.30
N MET A 112 4.37 3.43 8.26
CA MET A 112 5.48 2.50 8.40
C MET A 112 4.99 1.07 8.66
N ILE A 113 3.96 0.89 9.49
CA ILE A 113 3.32 -0.42 9.71
C ILE A 113 2.77 -0.99 8.39
N VAL A 114 2.09 -0.16 7.58
CA VAL A 114 1.57 -0.57 6.27
C VAL A 114 2.70 -0.98 5.32
N PHE A 115 3.76 -0.18 5.25
CA PHE A 115 4.93 -0.48 4.44
C PHE A 115 5.60 -1.79 4.85
N LEU A 116 5.85 -1.97 6.15
CA LEU A 116 6.54 -3.16 6.66
C LEU A 116 5.71 -4.42 6.45
N THR A 117 4.40 -4.36 6.64
CA THR A 117 3.50 -5.49 6.40
C THR A 117 3.38 -5.83 4.92
N ALA A 118 3.28 -4.84 4.03
CA ALA A 118 3.34 -5.05 2.59
C ALA A 118 4.67 -5.69 2.16
N PHE A 119 5.80 -5.17 2.65
CA PHE A 119 7.12 -5.73 2.38
C PHE A 119 7.26 -7.17 2.88
N LEU A 120 6.90 -7.45 4.13
CA LEU A 120 6.97 -8.79 4.70
C LEU A 120 6.04 -9.76 3.97
N ALA A 121 4.85 -9.33 3.58
CA ALA A 121 3.96 -10.14 2.74
C ALA A 121 4.57 -10.39 1.35
N GLY A 122 5.25 -9.42 0.76
CA GLY A 122 6.03 -9.60 -0.48
C GLY A 122 7.13 -10.65 -0.31
N VAL A 123 7.86 -10.65 0.80
CA VAL A 123 8.85 -11.70 1.14
C VAL A 123 8.17 -13.07 1.29
N CYS A 124 7.02 -13.15 1.95
CA CYS A 124 6.23 -14.39 1.99
C CYS A 124 5.79 -14.83 0.60
N GLY A 125 5.41 -13.89 -0.28
CA GLY A 125 5.06 -14.15 -1.68
C GLY A 125 6.24 -14.69 -2.48
N TRP A 126 7.45 -14.16 -2.25
CA TRP A 126 8.68 -14.68 -2.84
C TRP A 126 8.95 -16.13 -2.40
N LEU A 127 8.92 -16.40 -1.09
CA LEU A 127 9.09 -17.76 -0.55
C LEU A 127 8.02 -18.72 -1.08
N PHE A 128 6.77 -18.25 -1.16
CA PHE A 128 5.68 -19.02 -1.74
C PHE A 128 5.91 -19.30 -3.23
N GLY A 129 6.42 -18.33 -3.98
CA GLY A 129 6.83 -18.50 -5.38
C GLY A 129 7.87 -19.61 -5.54
N LEU A 130 8.93 -19.60 -4.73
CA LEU A 130 9.95 -20.65 -4.70
C LEU A 130 9.38 -22.02 -4.31
N TRP A 131 8.40 -22.07 -3.42
CA TRP A 131 7.72 -23.33 -3.11
C TRP A 131 6.82 -23.80 -4.27
N ARG A 132 6.22 -22.88 -5.03
CA ARG A 132 5.39 -23.21 -6.20
C ARG A 132 6.19 -23.69 -7.41
N THR A 133 7.47 -23.33 -7.55
CA THR A 133 8.33 -23.94 -8.59
C THR A 133 8.41 -25.46 -8.44
N THR A 134 8.40 -25.97 -7.20
CA THR A 134 8.50 -27.42 -6.93
C THR A 134 7.14 -28.13 -6.91
N THR A 135 6.05 -27.41 -6.66
CA THR A 135 4.69 -27.97 -6.57
C THR A 135 3.80 -27.67 -7.79
N GLY A 136 4.38 -27.06 -8.83
CA GLY A 136 3.70 -26.67 -10.06
C GLY A 136 2.83 -25.41 -9.91
N TYR A 137 2.15 -25.00 -10.98
CA TYR A 137 1.23 -23.85 -10.98
C TYR A 137 -0.19 -24.29 -11.34
N ALA A 138 -1.18 -23.43 -11.07
CA ALA A 138 -2.55 -23.72 -11.50
C ALA A 138 -2.69 -23.55 -13.02
N GLU A 139 -3.60 -24.29 -13.66
CA GLU A 139 -3.79 -24.30 -15.13
C GLU A 139 -3.98 -22.89 -15.72
N GLY A 140 -4.75 -22.03 -15.03
CA GLY A 140 -4.96 -20.65 -15.48
C GLY A 140 -3.67 -19.83 -15.60
N TRP A 141 -2.65 -20.12 -14.78
CA TRP A 141 -1.34 -19.48 -14.90
C TRP A 141 -0.57 -19.99 -16.10
N HIS A 142 -0.63 -21.30 -16.37
CA HIS A 142 -0.01 -21.88 -17.57
C HIS A 142 -0.58 -21.26 -18.84
N ASN A 143 -1.91 -21.19 -18.96
CA ASN A 143 -2.58 -20.57 -20.10
C ASN A 143 -2.16 -19.11 -20.30
N LEU A 144 -2.07 -18.33 -19.22
CA LEU A 144 -1.62 -16.94 -19.29
C LEU A 144 -0.17 -16.85 -19.80
N MET A 145 0.74 -17.65 -19.22
CA MET A 145 2.16 -17.65 -19.58
C MET A 145 2.37 -18.07 -21.04
N ASP A 146 1.62 -19.07 -21.53
CA ASP A 146 1.74 -19.55 -22.90
C ASP A 146 1.20 -18.51 -23.89
N ILE A 147 0.04 -17.90 -23.63
CA ILE A 147 -0.52 -16.81 -24.47
C ILE A 147 0.43 -15.61 -24.52
N LYS A 148 1.10 -15.31 -23.40
CA LYS A 148 2.02 -14.18 -23.30
C LYS A 148 3.45 -14.50 -23.74
N GLY A 149 3.74 -15.75 -24.11
CA GLY A 149 5.08 -16.17 -24.53
C GLY A 149 6.13 -16.00 -23.44
N VAL A 150 5.79 -16.33 -22.19
CA VAL A 150 6.70 -16.31 -21.04
C VAL A 150 7.61 -17.54 -21.11
N GLU A 151 8.90 -17.31 -21.21
CA GLU A 151 9.92 -18.37 -21.28
C GLU A 151 10.36 -18.78 -19.86
N ASN A 152 10.62 -17.80 -18.99
CA ASN A 152 11.01 -18.04 -17.60
C ASN A 152 9.79 -18.01 -16.67
N LYS A 153 9.03 -19.11 -16.71
CA LYS A 153 7.80 -19.30 -15.93
C LYS A 153 8.02 -19.15 -14.42
N GLU A 154 9.15 -19.63 -13.91
CA GLU A 154 9.47 -19.59 -12.48
C GLU A 154 9.68 -18.16 -11.97
N ALA A 155 10.51 -17.39 -12.65
CA ALA A 155 10.76 -15.99 -12.32
C ALA A 155 9.49 -15.14 -12.46
N PHE A 156 8.75 -15.35 -13.55
CA PHE A 156 7.47 -14.69 -13.79
C PHE A 156 6.47 -14.93 -12.65
N MET A 157 6.27 -16.19 -12.27
CA MET A 157 5.34 -16.57 -11.22
C MET A 157 5.79 -16.07 -9.85
N THR A 158 7.09 -16.10 -9.57
CA THR A 158 7.65 -15.56 -8.33
C THR A 158 7.34 -14.07 -8.19
N VAL A 159 7.55 -13.27 -9.25
CA VAL A 159 7.19 -11.84 -9.24
C VAL A 159 5.68 -11.65 -9.09
N ALA A 160 4.86 -12.45 -9.77
CA ALA A 160 3.40 -12.39 -9.63
C ALA A 160 2.94 -12.63 -8.18
N TYR A 161 3.52 -13.61 -7.49
CA TYR A 161 3.21 -13.88 -6.08
C TYR A 161 3.72 -12.78 -5.15
N ILE A 162 4.90 -12.20 -5.39
CA ILE A 162 5.39 -11.04 -4.64
C ILE A 162 4.38 -9.90 -4.74
N HIS A 163 4.00 -9.51 -5.97
CA HIS A 163 3.07 -8.39 -6.21
C HIS A 163 1.73 -8.62 -5.51
N ASN A 164 1.10 -9.77 -5.72
CA ASN A 164 -0.21 -10.08 -5.13
C ASN A 164 -0.16 -10.12 -3.60
N SER A 165 0.91 -10.68 -3.02
CA SER A 165 1.08 -10.75 -1.58
C SER A 165 1.35 -9.38 -0.98
N SER A 166 2.13 -8.51 -1.65
CA SER A 166 2.36 -7.14 -1.22
C SER A 166 1.05 -6.33 -1.15
N TYR A 167 0.14 -6.49 -2.11
CA TYR A 167 -1.20 -5.86 -2.05
C TYR A 167 -2.01 -6.34 -0.83
N LEU A 168 -2.04 -7.65 -0.58
CA LEU A 168 -2.70 -8.21 0.59
C LEU A 168 -2.07 -7.67 1.89
N GLY A 169 -0.74 -7.63 1.95
CA GLY A 169 0.02 -7.06 3.05
C GLY A 169 -0.31 -5.59 3.30
N GLY A 170 -0.50 -4.79 2.25
CA GLY A 170 -0.96 -3.41 2.37
C GLY A 170 -2.34 -3.27 3.03
N VAL A 171 -3.29 -4.13 2.66
CA VAL A 171 -4.64 -4.17 3.28
C VAL A 171 -4.56 -4.56 4.76
N VAL A 172 -3.84 -5.63 5.08
CA VAL A 172 -3.61 -6.09 6.46
C VAL A 172 -2.88 -5.01 7.28
N GLY A 173 -1.89 -4.38 6.65
CA GLY A 173 -1.12 -3.27 7.18
C GLY A 173 -1.97 -2.08 7.56
N MET A 174 -2.94 -1.71 6.73
CA MET A 174 -3.88 -0.63 7.03
C MET A 174 -4.72 -0.97 8.26
N ALA A 175 -5.18 -2.23 8.40
CA ALA A 175 -5.88 -2.68 9.60
C ALA A 175 -5.00 -2.54 10.86
N PHE A 176 -3.74 -2.98 10.80
CA PHE A 176 -2.80 -2.81 11.91
C PHE A 176 -2.47 -1.35 12.20
N GLY A 177 -2.32 -0.51 11.18
CA GLY A 177 -2.15 0.93 11.30
C GLY A 177 -3.32 1.61 12.00
N LEU A 178 -4.55 1.20 11.72
CA LEU A 178 -5.77 1.68 12.39
C LEU A 178 -5.83 1.21 13.86
N VAL A 179 -5.45 -0.03 14.14
CA VAL A 179 -5.36 -0.54 15.51
C VAL A 179 -4.32 0.26 16.30
N TYR A 180 -3.16 0.54 15.70
CA TYR A 180 -2.12 1.38 16.29
C TYR A 180 -2.65 2.79 16.63
N LEU A 181 -3.28 3.49 15.68
CA LEU A 181 -3.89 4.82 15.94
C LEU A 181 -4.90 4.75 17.10
N THR A 182 -5.71 3.70 17.13
CA THR A 182 -6.71 3.50 18.19
C THR A 182 -6.05 3.37 19.56
N ARG A 183 -4.91 2.66 19.65
CA ARG A 183 -4.14 2.50 20.89
C ARG A 183 -3.47 3.80 21.31
N CYS A 184 -2.88 4.55 20.38
CA CYS A 184 -2.25 5.84 20.67
C CYS A 184 -3.26 6.86 21.20
N ARG A 185 -4.45 6.94 20.59
CA ARG A 185 -5.56 7.76 21.10
C ARG A 185 -5.93 7.41 22.54
N ARG A 186 -6.11 6.13 22.85
CA ARG A 186 -6.46 5.68 24.21
C ARG A 186 -5.39 6.08 25.24
N ARG A 187 -4.11 5.96 24.88
CA ARG A 187 -2.99 6.39 25.73
C ARG A 187 -3.01 7.90 25.99
N ARG A 188 -3.24 8.73 24.96
CA ARG A 188 -3.36 10.19 25.13
C ARG A 188 -4.50 10.55 26.09
N ASN A 189 -5.69 9.98 25.88
CA ASN A 189 -6.85 10.27 26.73
C ASN A 189 -6.62 9.85 28.19
N GLY A 190 -5.96 8.70 28.41
CA GLY A 190 -5.60 8.24 29.75
C GLY A 190 -4.59 9.16 30.43
N ASN A 191 -3.56 9.61 29.70
CA ASN A 191 -2.57 10.55 30.24
C ASN A 191 -3.19 11.92 30.58
N SER A 192 -4.11 12.42 29.76
CA SER A 192 -4.85 13.65 30.05
C SER A 192 -5.69 13.51 31.32
N ALA A 193 -6.44 12.42 31.46
CA ALA A 193 -7.24 12.17 32.66
C ALA A 193 -6.39 12.05 33.94
N LEU A 194 -5.20 11.45 33.85
CA LEU A 194 -4.25 11.40 34.98
C LEU A 194 -3.68 12.77 35.32
N ALA A 195 -3.35 13.60 34.32
CA ALA A 195 -2.85 14.95 34.53
C ALA A 195 -3.88 15.85 35.21
N ASP A 196 -5.16 15.75 34.82
CA ASP A 196 -6.26 16.51 35.43
C ASP A 196 -6.58 16.05 36.87
N ALA A 197 -6.23 14.81 37.23
CA ALA A 197 -6.47 14.24 38.56
C ALA A 197 -5.39 14.60 39.60
N VAL A 198 -4.26 15.18 39.19
CA VAL A 198 -3.21 15.63 40.12
C VAL A 198 -3.51 17.07 40.54
N PRO A 199 -3.96 17.33 41.79
CA PRO A 199 -4.22 18.70 42.24
C PRO A 199 -2.91 19.50 42.27
N VAL A 200 -2.93 20.67 41.63
CA VAL A 200 -1.82 21.64 41.68
C VAL A 200 -1.68 22.08 43.13
N ARG A 201 -0.59 21.68 43.78
CA ARG A 201 -0.22 22.11 45.14
C ARG A 201 0.45 23.48 45.10
#